data_AF-A0A7V8BL07-F1
#
_entry.id   AF-A0A7V8BL07-F1
#
_cell.length_a   1.000
_cell.length_b   1.000
_cell.length_c   1.000
_cell.angle_alpha   90.00
_cell.angle_beta   90.00
_cell.angle_gamma   90.00
#
_symmetry.space_group_name_H-M   'P 1'
#
loop_
_entity.id
_entity.type
_entity.pdbx_description
1 polymer ?
#
loop_
_entity_poly.entity_id
_entity_poly.type
_entity_poly.pdbx_seq_one_letter_code
_entity_poly.pdbx_strand_id
1 'polypeptide(L)'
;AVGSGARTLAALQVSRVRFATLPRATIDAYVAGGEPFGKAGAYAIQGALAGWIERIDGSHSGIMGLPLYETAQLLRRAGVSTALSR
;
A
#
# COMPACT_ATOMS: atom_id res chain seq x y z
N ALA A 1 12.68 -2.11 3.25
CA ALA A 1 13.97 -2.79 3.55
C ALA A 1 14.05 -3.02 5.06
N VAL A 2 14.88 -3.96 5.51
CA VAL A 2 15.16 -4.26 6.92
C VAL A 2 16.67 -4.16 7.14
N GLY A 3 17.08 -3.34 8.11
CA GLY A 3 18.47 -3.26 8.57
C GLY A 3 18.76 -4.27 9.67
N SER A 4 19.90 -4.95 9.60
CA SER A 4 20.38 -5.93 10.59
C SER A 4 21.89 -5.77 10.75
N GLY A 5 22.30 -4.92 11.70
CA GLY A 5 23.70 -4.49 11.84
C GLY A 5 24.20 -3.81 10.57
N ALA A 6 25.33 -4.29 10.02
CA ALA A 6 25.89 -3.78 8.76
C ALA A 6 25.15 -4.27 7.49
N ARG A 7 24.14 -5.14 7.61
CA ARG A 7 23.41 -5.70 6.46
C ARG A 7 22.10 -4.96 6.23
N THR A 8 21.79 -4.71 4.96
CA THR A 8 20.45 -4.26 4.53
C THR A 8 19.83 -5.32 3.65
N LEU A 9 18.67 -5.84 4.04
CA LEU A 9 17.86 -6.75 3.23
C LEU A 9 16.71 -5.98 2.59
N ALA A 10 16.51 -6.13 1.29
CA ALA A 10 15.45 -5.45 0.55
C ALA A 10 14.61 -6.44 -0.25
N ALA A 11 13.35 -6.06 -0.47
CA ALA A 11 12.41 -6.74 -1.34
C ALA A 11 11.57 -5.65 -2.04
N LEU A 12 11.16 -5.93 -3.27
CA LEU A 12 10.25 -5.09 -4.04
C LEU A 12 8.93 -5.84 -4.21
N GLN A 13 7.83 -5.17 -3.89
CA GLN A 13 6.48 -5.64 -4.13
C GLN A 13 5.79 -4.63 -5.05
N VAL A 14 5.25 -5.10 -6.16
CA VAL A 14 4.55 -4.26 -7.14
C VAL A 14 3.08 -4.64 -7.14
N SER A 15 2.21 -3.65 -6.94
CA SER A 15 0.77 -3.79 -7.02
C SER A 15 0.21 -2.98 -8.18
N ARG A 16 -0.86 -3.47 -8.80
CA ARG A 16 -1.69 -2.70 -9.73
C ARG A 16 -3.05 -2.48 -9.11
N VAL A 17 -3.53 -1.23 -9.18
CA VAL A 17 -4.86 -0.84 -8.71
C VAL A 17 -5.64 -0.34 -9.91
N ARG A 18 -6.79 -0.94 -10.17
CA ARG A 18 -7.70 -0.55 -11.23
C ARG A 18 -8.90 0.15 -10.62
N PHE A 19 -9.10 1.40 -11.03
CA PHE A 19 -10.29 2.16 -10.71
C PHE A 19 -11.36 1.96 -11.79
N ALA A 20 -12.62 2.00 -11.37
CA ALA A 20 -13.73 2.23 -12.28
C ALA A 20 -13.61 3.62 -12.91
N THR A 21 -14.33 3.85 -14.00
CA THR A 21 -14.46 5.21 -14.55
C THR A 21 -15.19 6.10 -13.54
N LEU A 22 -14.49 7.10 -12.99
CA LEU A 22 -15.09 8.07 -12.08
C LEU A 22 -15.82 9.16 -12.89
N PRO A 23 -17.10 9.45 -12.57
CA PRO A 23 -17.77 10.64 -13.07
C PRO A 23 -17.02 11.91 -12.67
N ARG A 24 -17.04 12.91 -13.54
CA ARG A 24 -16.37 14.19 -13.28
C ARG A 24 -16.84 14.83 -11.97
N ALA A 25 -18.14 14.80 -11.70
CA ALA A 25 -18.72 15.33 -10.47
C ALA A 25 -18.17 14.65 -9.19
N THR A 26 -17.89 13.34 -9.26
CA THR A 26 -17.27 12.61 -8.15
C THR A 26 -15.83 13.07 -7.91
N ILE A 27 -15.06 13.28 -8.98
CA ILE A 27 -13.69 13.80 -8.89
C ILE A 27 -13.70 15.20 -8.28
N ASP A 28 -14.59 16.09 -8.76
CA ASP A 28 -14.68 17.46 -8.26
C ASP A 28 -15.06 17.50 -6.77
N ALA A 29 -16.03 16.68 -6.35
CA ALA A 29 -16.42 16.55 -4.95
C ALA A 29 -15.29 15.99 -4.07
N TYR A 30 -14.56 14.99 -4.58
CA TYR A 30 -13.43 14.39 -3.87
C TYR A 30 -12.29 15.41 -3.65
N VAL A 31 -11.99 16.21 -4.68
CA VAL A 31 -10.99 17.29 -4.60
C VAL A 31 -11.44 18.39 -3.63
N ALA A 32 -12.70 18.81 -3.70
CA ALA A 32 -13.26 19.80 -2.78
C ALA A 32 -13.23 19.33 -1.32
N GLY A 33 -13.36 18.02 -1.08
CA GLY A 33 -13.25 17.41 0.25
C GLY A 33 -11.85 17.39 0.85
N GLY A 34 -10.80 17.72 0.08
CA GLY A 34 -9.43 17.86 0.57
C GLY A 34 -8.67 16.55 0.84
N GLU A 35 -9.35 15.40 0.86
CA GLU A 35 -8.71 14.09 1.01
C GLU A 35 -7.57 13.81 0.01
N PRO A 36 -7.61 14.18 -1.29
CA PRO A 36 -6.50 13.85 -2.20
C PRO A 36 -5.17 14.49 -1.81
N PHE A 37 -5.17 15.59 -1.07
CA PHE A 37 -3.95 16.32 -0.75
C PHE A 37 -3.04 15.53 0.22
N GLY A 38 -1.74 15.59 -0.04
CA GLY A 38 -0.74 14.84 0.73
C GLY A 38 -0.66 13.34 0.42
N LYS A 39 -1.35 12.87 -0.63
CA LYS A 39 -1.34 11.45 -1.04
C LYS A 39 -0.73 11.30 -2.43
N ALA A 40 0.20 10.37 -2.59
CA ALA A 40 0.75 10.04 -3.90
C ALA A 40 -0.36 9.49 -4.81
N GLY A 41 -0.47 10.02 -6.03
CA GLY A 41 -1.57 9.67 -6.94
C GLY A 41 -2.94 10.23 -6.54
N ALA A 42 -2.99 11.13 -5.53
CA ALA A 42 -4.19 11.80 -5.08
C ALA A 42 -5.33 10.83 -4.67
N TYR A 43 -5.02 9.70 -4.02
CA TYR A 43 -6.04 8.83 -3.41
C TYR A 43 -5.49 8.05 -2.22
N ALA A 44 -6.38 7.58 -1.34
CA ALA A 44 -6.09 6.55 -0.33
C ALA A 44 -6.93 5.30 -0.58
N ILE A 45 -6.32 4.13 -0.46
CA ILE A 45 -6.99 2.84 -0.69
C ILE A 45 -8.12 2.53 0.31
N GLN A 46 -8.09 3.12 1.52
CA GLN A 46 -9.19 3.10 2.48
C GLN A 46 -10.00 4.41 2.55
N GLY A 47 -9.78 5.31 1.58
CA GLY A 47 -10.39 6.63 1.56
C GLY A 47 -11.77 6.65 0.93
N ALA A 48 -12.31 7.85 0.69
CA ALA A 48 -13.63 8.03 0.09
C ALA A 48 -13.77 7.41 -1.31
N LEU A 49 -12.66 7.22 -2.03
CA LEU A 49 -12.65 6.54 -3.34
C LEU A 49 -12.47 5.01 -3.26
N ALA A 50 -12.44 4.40 -2.08
CA ALA A 50 -12.26 2.95 -1.94
C ALA A 50 -13.35 2.15 -2.69
N GLY A 51 -14.60 2.64 -2.69
CA GLY A 51 -15.71 2.05 -3.43
C GLY A 51 -15.58 2.14 -4.97
N TRP A 52 -14.60 2.88 -5.49
CA TRP A 52 -14.31 3.02 -6.91
C TRP A 52 -13.17 2.11 -7.40
N ILE A 53 -12.59 1.27 -6.53
CA ILE A 53 -11.53 0.33 -6.88
C ILE A 53 -12.16 -0.98 -7.36
N GLU A 54 -12.08 -1.26 -8.66
CA GLU A 54 -12.60 -2.49 -9.27
C GLU A 54 -11.73 -3.70 -8.93
N ARG A 55 -10.41 -3.51 -8.89
CA ARG A 55 -9.46 -4.61 -8.74
C ARG A 55 -8.13 -4.15 -8.17
N ILE A 56 -7.57 -5.01 -7.33
CA ILE A 56 -6.18 -4.92 -6.87
C ILE A 56 -5.49 -6.23 -7.26
N ASP A 57 -4.39 -6.12 -8.01
CA ASP A 57 -3.48 -7.23 -8.29
C ASP A 57 -2.16 -6.96 -7.56
N GLY A 58 -1.92 -7.66 -6.45
CA GLY A 58 -0.73 -7.49 -5.62
C GLY A 58 -1.06 -7.47 -4.13
N SER A 59 -0.33 -6.65 -3.36
CA SER A 59 -0.48 -6.53 -1.91
C SER A 59 -1.21 -5.26 -1.53
N HIS A 60 -2.37 -5.40 -0.86
CA HIS A 60 -3.06 -4.29 -0.20
C HIS A 60 -2.16 -3.61 0.83
N SER A 61 -1.46 -4.40 1.66
CA SER A 61 -0.50 -3.85 2.63
C SER A 61 0.66 -3.09 1.98
N GLY A 62 1.10 -3.54 0.79
CA GLY A 62 2.09 -2.83 -0.01
C GLY A 62 1.58 -1.47 -0.50
N ILE A 63 0.33 -1.40 -0.98
CA ILE A 63 -0.30 -0.13 -1.38
C ILE A 63 -0.45 0.82 -0.19
N MET A 64 -0.74 0.26 0.98
CA MET A 64 -0.77 1.00 2.25
C MET A 64 0.57 1.58 2.69
N GLY A 65 1.68 1.10 2.11
CA GLY A 65 3.03 1.62 2.36
C GLY A 65 3.98 0.62 3.02
N LEU A 66 3.51 -0.57 3.44
CA LEU A 66 4.38 -1.62 3.98
C LEU A 66 3.93 -3.01 3.52
N PRO A 67 4.59 -3.62 2.53
CA PRO A 67 4.24 -4.95 2.05
C PRO A 67 4.56 -6.00 3.12
N LEU A 68 3.56 -6.41 3.90
CA LEU A 68 3.74 -7.17 5.14
C LEU A 68 4.26 -8.58 4.90
N TYR A 69 3.88 -9.21 3.79
CA TYR A 69 4.36 -10.54 3.43
C TYR A 69 5.89 -10.52 3.21
N GLU A 70 6.37 -9.63 2.34
CA GLU A 70 7.77 -9.42 2.05
C GLU A 70 8.52 -8.94 3.29
N THR A 71 7.93 -8.03 4.07
CA THR A 71 8.53 -7.52 5.30
C THR A 71 8.74 -8.65 6.31
N ALA A 72 7.76 -9.53 6.51
CA ALA A 72 7.89 -10.69 7.39
C ALA A 72 8.98 -11.66 6.91
N GLN A 73 9.11 -11.88 5.59
CA GLN A 73 10.20 -12.67 5.01
C GLN A 73 11.57 -12.05 5.30
N LEU A 74 11.72 -10.73 5.13
CA LEU A 74 12.96 -10.02 5.42
C LEU A 74 13.31 -10.07 6.92
N LEU A 75 12.32 -9.90 7.80
CA LEU A 75 12.50 -9.99 9.25
C LEU A 75 12.99 -11.39 9.68
N ARG A 76 12.38 -12.46 9.15
CA ARG A 76 12.84 -13.84 9.42
C ARG A 76 14.28 -14.06 8.95
N ARG A 77 14.64 -13.57 7.76
CA ARG A 77 16.03 -13.63 7.25
C ARG A 77 17.01 -12.83 8.09
N ALA A 78 16.53 -11.79 8.78
CA ALA A 78 17.31 -11.01 9.74
C ALA A 78 17.39 -11.65 11.14
N GLY A 79 16.75 -12.80 11.37
CA GLY A 79 16.71 -13.48 12.66
C GLY A 79 15.66 -12.93 13.63
N VAL A 80 14.72 -12.12 13.16
CA VAL A 80 13.63 -11.55 13.97
C VAL A 80 12.38 -12.40 13.82
N SER A 81 11.87 -12.92 14.95
CA SER A 81 10.61 -13.65 15.00
C SER A 81 9.41 -12.71 14.89
N THR A 82 8.36 -13.14 14.18
CA THR A 82 7.07 -12.43 14.15
C THR A 82 6.02 -13.20 14.95
N ALA A 83 4.89 -12.58 15.25
CA ALA A 83 3.85 -13.16 16.10
C ALA A 83 3.35 -14.55 15.65
N LEU A 84 3.43 -14.86 14.36
CA LEU A 84 3.00 -16.14 13.76
C LEU A 84 4.15 -17.09 13.41
N SER A 85 5.39 -16.76 13.76
CA SER A 85 6.58 -17.57 13.45
C SER A 85 7.39 -17.92 14.71
N ARG A 86 6.67 -18.17 15.81
CA ARG A 86 7.24 -18.86 16.97
C ARG A 86 7.43 -20.34 16.67
#